data_AF-A0A357WV13-F1
#
_entry.id   AF-A0A357WV13-F1
#
_cell.length_a   1.000
_cell.length_b   1.000
_cell.length_c   1.000
_cell.angle_alpha   90.00
_cell.angle_beta   90.00
_cell.angle_gamma   90.00
#
_symmetry.space_group_name_H-M   'P 1'
#
loop_
_entity.id
_entity.type
_entity.pdbx_description
1 polymer ?
#
loop_
_entity_poly.entity_id
_entity_poly.type
_entity_poly.pdbx_seq_one_letter_code
_entity_poly.pdbx_strand_id
1 'polypeptide(L)'
;IPLTIAGYDAEKGTVTIIFQKVGGTTNLLGTLNEGDSIQDFVGPLGRATEVEGYRNVAVVGGGVGCAIAYPVAKAFHDTGANVDMIAGFRNKDILMLEEEMA
;
A
#
# COMPACT_ATOMS: atom_id res chain seq x y z
N ILE A 1 -8.12 0.15 13.89
CA ILE A 1 -8.33 -0.68 12.68
C ILE A 1 -6.96 -0.96 12.05
N PRO A 2 -6.71 -2.15 11.47
CA PRO A 2 -5.44 -2.43 10.80
C PRO A 2 -5.41 -1.79 9.40
N LEU A 3 -4.32 -1.08 9.09
CA LEU A 3 -4.05 -0.47 7.78
C LEU A 3 -2.63 -0.82 7.36
N THR A 4 -2.44 -1.14 6.08
CA THR A 4 -1.13 -1.49 5.52
C THR A 4 -0.28 -0.23 5.33
N ILE A 5 1.01 -0.34 5.64
CA ILE A 5 2.01 0.66 5.26
C ILE A 5 2.26 0.54 3.75
N ALA A 6 1.80 1.54 2.99
CA ALA A 6 1.95 1.59 1.54
C ALA A 6 3.32 2.15 1.12
N GLY A 7 3.98 2.91 2.00
CA GLY A 7 5.29 3.49 1.77
C GLY A 7 5.87 4.14 3.02
N TYR A 8 7.13 4.52 2.97
CA TYR A 8 7.80 5.26 4.03
C TYR A 8 8.93 6.13 3.44
N ASP A 9 9.28 7.18 4.16
CA ASP A 9 10.42 8.05 3.89
C ASP A 9 11.22 8.15 5.20
N ALA A 10 12.37 7.49 5.24
CA ALA A 10 13.19 7.41 6.44
C ALA A 10 13.88 8.74 6.78
N GLU A 11 14.19 9.57 5.78
CA GLU A 11 14.81 10.88 6.00
C GLU A 11 13.81 11.86 6.60
N LYS A 12 12.55 11.82 6.14
CA LYS A 12 11.46 12.64 6.70
C LYS A 12 10.82 12.04 7.95
N GLY A 13 11.09 10.77 8.24
CA GLY A 13 10.47 10.04 9.36
C GLY A 13 8.97 9.82 9.18
N THR A 14 8.50 9.63 7.94
CA THR A 14 7.07 9.49 7.62
C THR A 14 6.71 8.11 7.10
N VAL A 15 5.47 7.68 7.37
CA VAL A 15 4.86 6.50 6.75
C VAL A 15 3.61 6.92 5.99
N THR A 16 3.32 6.22 4.90
CA THR A 16 2.13 6.43 4.08
C THR A 16 1.17 5.26 4.28
N ILE A 17 -0.09 5.58 4.55
CA ILE A 17 -1.19 4.63 4.59
C ILE A 17 -2.20 4.99 3.49
N ILE A 18 -2.75 3.98 2.83
CA ILE A 18 -3.82 4.14 1.85
C ILE A 18 -5.02 3.34 2.35
N PHE A 19 -6.19 3.96 2.36
CA PHE A 19 -7.42 3.33 2.85
C PHE A 19 -8.64 3.76 2.03
N GLN A 20 -9.69 2.95 2.08
CA GLN A 20 -10.97 3.28 1.48
C GLN A 20 -12.03 3.57 2.54
N LYS A 21 -12.86 4.58 2.27
CA LYS A 21 -14.04 4.92 3.07
C LYS A 21 -15.11 3.84 2.87
N VAL A 22 -15.23 2.94 3.85
CA VAL A 22 -16.12 1.76 3.79
C VAL A 22 -16.96 1.55 5.06
N GLY A 23 -16.73 2.32 6.12
CA GLY A 23 -17.45 2.19 7.38
C GLY A 23 -17.15 3.32 8.35
N GLY A 24 -17.75 3.28 9.54
CA GLY A 24 -17.69 4.38 10.52
C GLY A 24 -16.29 4.90 10.81
N THR A 25 -15.33 4.00 11.09
CA THR A 25 -13.95 4.41 11.43
C THR A 25 -13.19 5.00 10.24
N THR A 26 -13.29 4.42 9.04
CA THR A 26 -12.60 4.96 7.86
C THR A 26 -13.27 6.24 7.34
N ASN A 27 -14.57 6.40 7.57
CA ASN A 27 -15.25 7.67 7.31
C ASN A 27 -14.73 8.78 8.21
N LEU A 28 -14.58 8.52 9.52
CA LEU A 28 -14.01 9.48 10.47
C LEU A 28 -12.54 9.79 10.18
N LEU A 29 -11.73 8.76 9.88
CA LEU A 29 -10.34 8.98 9.46
C LEU A 29 -10.26 9.87 8.21
N GLY A 30 -11.21 9.67 7.29
CA GLY A 30 -11.34 10.45 6.07
C GLY A 30 -11.88 11.87 6.23
N THR A 31 -12.14 12.35 7.46
CA THR A 31 -12.46 13.77 7.74
C THR A 31 -11.27 14.57 8.25
N LEU A 32 -10.15 13.91 8.58
CA LEU A 32 -8.93 14.58 9.04
C LEU A 32 -8.22 15.27 7.87
N ASN A 33 -7.55 16.37 8.18
CA ASN A 33 -6.75 17.16 7.25
C ASN A 33 -5.28 17.17 7.69
N GLU A 34 -4.42 17.74 6.85
CA GLU A 34 -3.01 17.95 7.21
C GLU A 34 -2.88 18.75 8.50
N GLY A 35 -2.00 18.30 9.41
CA GLY A 35 -1.81 18.88 10.73
C GLY A 35 -2.70 18.28 11.83
N ASP A 36 -3.77 17.57 11.47
CA ASP A 36 -4.56 16.81 12.44
C ASP A 36 -3.80 15.56 12.93
N SER A 37 -4.22 15.03 14.08
CA SER A 37 -3.63 13.84 14.68
C SER A 37 -4.68 12.82 15.10
N ILE A 38 -4.25 11.56 15.17
CA ILE A 38 -5.00 10.49 15.84
C ILE A 38 -4.32 10.17 17.16
N GLN A 39 -5.09 9.63 18.10
CA GLN A 39 -4.60 9.32 19.43
C GLN A 39 -3.48 8.26 19.43
N ASP A 40 -3.66 7.20 18.64
CA ASP A 40 -2.78 6.04 18.65
C ASP A 40 -2.40 5.61 17.23
N PHE A 41 -1.10 5.34 17.03
CA PHE A 41 -0.56 4.70 15.83
C PHE A 41 0.52 3.70 16.25
N VAL A 42 0.35 2.42 15.90
CA VAL A 42 1.26 1.35 16.32
C VAL A 42 1.78 0.60 15.10
N GLY A 43 3.11 0.49 14.97
CA GLY A 43 3.77 -0.21 13.88
C GLY A 43 5.31 -0.16 13.96
N PRO A 44 6.01 -0.90 13.07
CA PRO A 44 5.45 -1.86 12.11
C PRO A 44 4.93 -3.13 12.81
N LEU A 45 3.87 -3.72 12.27
CA LEU A 45 3.26 -4.97 12.76
C LEU A 45 3.22 -6.03 11.66
N GLY A 46 3.12 -7.30 12.05
CA GLY A 46 3.11 -8.44 11.13
C GLY A 46 4.50 -8.98 10.82
N ARG A 47 4.57 -9.89 9.84
CA ARG A 47 5.81 -10.49 9.33
C ARG A 47 6.10 -9.92 7.94
N ALA A 48 7.34 -9.53 7.71
CA ALA A 48 7.79 -9.04 6.41
C ALA A 48 7.67 -10.14 5.33
N THR A 49 7.38 -9.72 4.11
CA THR A 49 7.39 -10.59 2.93
C THR A 49 8.82 -11.08 2.65
N GLU A 50 8.97 -12.37 2.39
CA GLU A 50 10.24 -12.95 1.93
C GLU A 50 10.40 -12.69 0.43
N VAL A 51 11.42 -11.91 0.06
CA VAL A 51 11.60 -11.39 -1.31
C VAL A 51 12.87 -11.89 -2.03
N GLU A 52 13.72 -12.65 -1.34
CA GLU A 52 14.99 -13.15 -1.88
C GLU A 52 14.84 -14.46 -2.66
N GLY A 53 15.69 -14.67 -3.66
CA GLY A 53 15.79 -15.94 -4.40
C GLY A 53 14.78 -16.12 -5.54
N TYR A 54 13.96 -15.10 -5.84
CA TYR A 54 12.99 -15.15 -6.93
C TYR A 54 13.51 -14.42 -8.18
N ARG A 55 13.29 -15.01 -9.35
CA ARG A 55 13.69 -14.42 -10.65
C ARG A 55 12.54 -13.74 -11.39
N ASN A 56 11.36 -14.37 -11.38
CA ASN A 56 10.14 -13.85 -12.02
C ASN A 56 9.01 -13.95 -11.00
N VAL A 57 8.28 -12.84 -10.79
CA VAL A 57 7.23 -12.74 -9.78
C VAL A 57 6.02 -12.05 -10.38
N ALA A 58 4.84 -12.65 -10.21
CA ALA A 58 3.58 -11.99 -10.54
C ALA A 58 2.92 -11.50 -9.24
N VAL A 59 2.60 -10.21 -9.18
CA VAL A 59 1.89 -9.61 -8.05
C VAL A 59 0.51 -9.15 -8.51
N VAL A 60 -0.52 -9.71 -7.88
CA VAL A 60 -1.92 -9.46 -8.27
C VAL A 60 -2.64 -8.67 -7.18
N GLY A 61 -3.10 -7.47 -7.52
CA GLY A 61 -3.88 -6.59 -6.65
C GLY A 61 -5.31 -6.40 -7.15
N GLY A 62 -6.27 -6.27 -6.23
CA GLY A 62 -7.67 -6.00 -6.55
C GLY A 62 -8.24 -4.84 -5.73
N GLY A 63 -8.73 -3.79 -6.40
CA GLY A 63 -9.29 -2.59 -5.77
C GLY A 63 -8.28 -1.93 -4.83
N VAL A 64 -8.66 -1.70 -3.58
CA VAL A 64 -7.75 -1.19 -2.53
C VAL A 64 -6.58 -2.15 -2.28
N GLY A 65 -6.74 -3.44 -2.56
CA GLY A 65 -5.67 -4.42 -2.50
C GLY A 65 -4.49 -4.08 -3.41
N CYS A 66 -4.69 -3.28 -4.47
CA CYS A 66 -3.60 -2.78 -5.31
C CYS A 66 -2.61 -1.90 -4.51
N ALA A 67 -3.10 -1.08 -3.57
CA ALA A 67 -2.25 -0.26 -2.70
C ALA A 67 -1.42 -1.09 -1.70
N ILE A 68 -1.88 -2.30 -1.38
CA ILE A 68 -1.17 -3.28 -0.55
C ILE A 68 -0.16 -4.07 -1.39
N ALA A 69 -0.55 -4.41 -2.61
CA ALA A 69 0.25 -5.16 -3.56
C ALA A 69 1.47 -4.38 -4.06
N TYR A 70 1.34 -3.07 -4.24
CA TYR A 70 2.41 -2.20 -4.73
C TYR A 70 3.71 -2.27 -3.92
N PRO A 71 3.75 -2.05 -2.59
CA PRO A 71 5.00 -2.14 -1.83
C PRO A 71 5.64 -3.53 -1.87
N VAL A 72 4.84 -4.59 -2.04
CA VAL A 72 5.37 -5.95 -2.23
C VAL A 72 6.00 -6.10 -3.62
N ALA A 73 5.33 -5.62 -4.68
CA ALA A 73 5.86 -5.61 -6.04
C ALA A 73 7.19 -4.83 -6.10
N LYS A 74 7.23 -3.65 -5.48
CA LYS A 74 8.45 -2.85 -5.35
C LYS A 74 9.56 -3.60 -4.61
N ALA A 75 9.25 -4.25 -3.49
CA ALA A 75 10.25 -5.00 -2.74
C ALA A 75 10.87 -6.16 -3.55
N PHE A 76 10.08 -6.86 -4.39
CA PHE A 76 10.62 -7.86 -5.32
C PHE A 76 11.43 -7.23 -6.45
N HIS A 77 11.00 -6.08 -6.97
CA HIS A 77 11.74 -5.35 -8.00
C HIS A 77 13.11 -4.90 -7.47
N ASP A 78 13.16 -4.39 -6.24
CA ASP A 78 14.38 -3.90 -5.58
C ASP A 78 15.40 -5.03 -5.32
N THR A 79 14.98 -6.31 -5.27
CA THR A 79 15.89 -7.47 -5.21
C THR A 79 16.38 -7.94 -6.58
N GLY A 80 15.92 -7.32 -7.66
CA GLY A 80 16.30 -7.65 -9.04
C GLY A 80 15.43 -8.72 -9.71
N ALA A 81 14.28 -9.07 -9.13
CA ALA A 81 13.31 -9.94 -9.80
C ALA A 81 12.62 -9.20 -10.96
N ASN A 82 12.27 -9.94 -12.03
CA ASN A 82 11.34 -9.45 -13.04
C ASN A 82 9.92 -9.53 -12.45
N VAL A 83 9.26 -8.39 -12.29
CA VAL A 83 7.95 -8.30 -11.63
C VAL A 83 6.87 -7.93 -12.64
N ASP A 84 5.86 -8.79 -12.77
CA ASP A 84 4.62 -8.50 -13.48
C ASP A 84 3.55 -8.06 -12.47
N MET A 85 3.10 -6.81 -12.57
CA MET A 85 2.01 -6.30 -11.74
C MET A 85 0.66 -6.36 -12.47
N ILE A 86 -0.31 -7.03 -11.85
CA ILE A 86 -1.67 -7.16 -12.38
C ILE A 86 -2.64 -6.47 -11.43
N ALA A 87 -3.19 -5.33 -11.85
CA ALA A 87 -4.13 -4.54 -11.05
C ALA A 87 -5.55 -4.66 -11.61
N GLY A 88 -6.49 -5.12 -10.76
CA GLY A 88 -7.90 -5.25 -11.11
C GLY A 88 -8.78 -4.25 -10.37
N PHE A 89 -9.60 -3.48 -11.08
CA PHE A 89 -10.54 -2.52 -10.49
C PHE A 89 -11.97 -2.76 -10.97
N ARG A 90 -12.96 -2.38 -10.15
CA ARG A 90 -14.38 -2.50 -10.48
C ARG A 90 -14.79 -1.57 -11.62
N ASN A 91 -14.23 -0.37 -11.66
CA ASN A 91 -14.43 0.63 -12.71
C ASN A 91 -13.22 1.58 -12.74
N LYS A 92 -13.19 2.48 -13.73
CA LYS A 92 -12.09 3.43 -13.93
C LYS A 92 -12.00 4.49 -12.82
N ASP A 93 -13.11 4.83 -12.18
CA ASP A 93 -13.15 5.92 -11.19
C ASP A 93 -12.43 5.57 -9.87
N ILE A 94 -12.22 4.28 -9.62
CA ILE A 94 -11.51 3.79 -8.41
C ILE A 94 -10.08 3.32 -8.72
N LEU A 95 -9.61 3.57 -9.94
CA LEU A 95 -8.25 3.28 -10.33
C LEU A 95 -7.31 4.18 -9.50
N MET A 96 -6.26 3.57 -8.96
CA MET A 96 -5.30 4.22 -8.06
C MET A 96 -3.91 3.69 -8.34
N LEU A 97 -2.91 4.53 -8.07
CA LEU A 97 -1.49 4.22 -8.23
C LEU A 97 -1.08 3.85 -9.67
N GLU A 98 -1.77 4.36 -10.69
CA GLU A 98 -1.50 3.99 -12.09
C GLU A 98 -0.08 4.35 -12.52
N GLU A 99 0.38 5.54 -12.15
CA GLU A 99 1.72 6.03 -12.49
C GLU A 99 2.80 5.29 -11.72
N GLU A 100 2.56 4.96 -10.46
CA GLU A 100 3.50 4.23 -9.61
C GLU A 100 3.62 2.74 -9.99
N MET A 101 2.58 2.17 -10.61
CA MET A 101 2.55 0.78 -11.07
C MET A 101 3.10 0.57 -12.49
N ALA A 102 3.39 1.65 -13.23
CA ALA A 102 3.85 1.63 -14.62
C ALA A 102 5.38 1.57 -14.74
#